data_AF-A0A6B8KCM3-F1
#
_entry.id   AF-A0A6B8KCM3-F1
#
_cell.length_a   1.000
_cell.length_b   1.000
_cell.length_c   1.000
_cell.angle_alpha   90.00
_cell.angle_beta   90.00
_cell.angle_gamma   90.00
#
_symmetry.space_group_name_H-M   'P 1'
#
loop_
_entity.id
_entity.type
_entity.pdbx_description
1 polymer ?
#
loop_
_entity_poly.entity_id
_entity_poly.type
_entity_poly.pdbx_seq_one_letter_code
_entity_poly.pdbx_strand_id
1 'polypeptide(L)' 'MPIKPEEIQPGKCYRSKGGEINSEKYTIISVTRGIVTYQSWTTDASRLSLRTNVGAKALAEVIYKEIPCPSRES' A
#
# COMPACT_ATOMS: atom_id res chain seq x y z
N MET A 1 1.53 12.20 -10.08
CA MET A 1 0.21 12.75 -9.72
C MET A 1 -0.24 12.06 -8.43
N PRO A 2 -0.94 12.75 -7.51
CA PRO A 2 -1.51 12.08 -6.35
C PRO A 2 -2.50 11.01 -6.80
N ILE A 3 -2.43 9.83 -6.20
CA ILE A 3 -3.39 8.75 -6.48
C ILE A 3 -4.75 9.19 -5.96
N LYS A 4 -5.80 9.00 -6.76
CA LYS A 4 -7.16 9.26 -6.30
C LYS A 4 -7.63 8.11 -5.41
N PRO A 5 -8.44 8.36 -4.36
CA PRO A 5 -8.96 7.30 -3.51
C PRO A 5 -9.71 6.18 -4.27
N GLU A 6 -10.38 6.54 -5.37
CA GLU A 6 -11.07 5.60 -6.27
C GLU A 6 -10.14 4.67 -7.07
N GLU A 7 -8.87 5.02 -7.19
CA GLU A 7 -7.85 4.18 -7.86
C GLU A 7 -7.23 3.14 -6.91
N ILE A 8 -7.56 3.20 -5.61
CA ILE A 8 -7.10 2.25 -4.61
C ILE A 8 -7.95 0.98 -4.70
N GLN A 9 -7.33 -0.11 -5.19
CA GLN A 9 -8.04 -1.38 -5.41
C GLN A 9 -7.44 -2.52 -4.59
N PRO A 10 -8.26 -3.47 -4.11
CA PRO A 10 -7.77 -4.71 -3.51
C PRO A 10 -6.82 -5.46 -4.45
N GLY A 11 -5.78 -6.07 -3.89
CA GLY A 11 -4.77 -6.82 -4.64
C GLY A 11 -3.71 -5.94 -5.34
N LYS A 12 -3.84 -4.62 -5.28
CA LYS A 12 -2.83 -3.69 -5.79
C LYS A 12 -1.80 -3.35 -4.73
N CYS A 13 -0.62 -2.96 -5.19
CA CYS A 13 0.48 -2.57 -4.33
C CYS A 13 0.94 -1.14 -4.65
N TYR A 14 1.27 -0.39 -3.60
CA TYR A 14 1.63 1.01 -3.71
C TYR A 14 2.89 1.29 -2.91
N ARG A 15 3.59 2.38 -3.25
CA ARG A 15 4.68 2.91 -2.43
C ARG A 15 4.42 4.36 -2.02
N SER A 16 4.94 4.77 -0.87
CA SER A 16 4.93 6.18 -0.43
C SER A 16 6.00 7.00 -1.16
N LYS A 17 6.00 8.32 -0.91
CA LYS A 17 7.10 9.21 -1.32
C LYS A 17 8.34 8.92 -0.45
N GLY A 18 9.54 8.93 -1.05
CA GLY A 18 10.79 8.66 -0.29
C GLY A 18 11.98 8.13 -1.10
N GLY A 19 11.84 7.88 -2.41
CA GLY A 19 12.87 7.18 -3.18
C GLY A 19 12.88 5.68 -2.84
N GLU A 20 13.59 4.86 -3.62
CA GLU A 20 13.47 3.39 -3.55
C GLU A 20 13.89 2.78 -2.20
N ILE A 21 14.82 3.45 -1.49
CA ILE A 21 15.38 3.00 -0.22
C ILE A 21 14.52 3.45 0.97
N ASN A 22 13.90 4.63 0.92
CA ASN A 22 13.13 5.18 2.05
C ASN A 22 11.60 5.16 1.84
N SER A 23 11.11 4.66 0.70
CA SER A 23 9.67 4.50 0.47
C SER A 23 9.15 3.24 1.15
N GLU A 24 8.12 3.40 1.97
CA GLU A 24 7.31 2.29 2.46
C GLU A 24 6.48 1.69 1.32
N LYS A 25 6.24 0.38 1.39
CA LYS A 25 5.47 -0.38 0.41
C LYS A 25 4.26 -1.01 1.08
N TYR A 26 3.13 -1.03 0.37
CA TYR A 26 1.83 -1.44 0.91
C TYR A 26 1.10 -2.37 -0.08
N THR A 27 0.48 -3.46 0.38
CA THR A 27 -0.49 -4.29 -0.37
C THR A 27 -1.85 -3.92 0.16
N ILE A 28 -2.77 -3.60 -0.74
CA ILE A 28 -4.16 -3.44 -0.37
C ILE A 28 -4.80 -4.82 -0.28
N ILE A 29 -5.27 -5.17 0.91
CA ILE A 29 -5.93 -6.45 1.17
C ILE A 29 -7.40 -6.34 0.81
N SER A 30 -8.07 -5.29 1.26
CA SER A 30 -9.49 -5.07 1.01
C SER A 30 -9.84 -3.60 1.06
N VAL A 31 -10.94 -3.24 0.41
CA VAL A 31 -11.56 -1.92 0.48
C VAL A 31 -13.04 -2.11 0.77
N THR A 32 -13.54 -1.51 1.85
CA THR A 32 -14.92 -1.66 2.29
C THR A 32 -15.47 -0.31 2.73
N ARG A 33 -16.47 0.21 2.00
CA ARG A 33 -17.12 1.51 2.28
C ARG A 33 -16.12 2.67 2.48
N GLY A 34 -15.05 2.70 1.69
CA GLY A 34 -14.02 3.73 1.78
C GLY A 34 -12.99 3.53 2.89
N ILE A 35 -13.04 2.41 3.63
CA ILE A 35 -11.97 1.97 4.53
C ILE A 35 -11.09 0.98 3.76
N VAL A 36 -9.80 1.22 3.77
CA VAL A 36 -8.78 0.39 3.13
C VAL A 36 -8.04 -0.39 4.22
N THR A 37 -8.05 -1.72 4.08
CA THR A 37 -7.14 -2.58 4.83
C THR A 37 -5.90 -2.79 3.98
N TYR A 38 -4.74 -2.39 4.49
CA TYR A 38 -3.47 -2.64 3.82
C TYR A 38 -2.49 -3.33 4.77
N GLN A 39 -1.48 -3.95 4.18
CA GLN A 39 -0.32 -4.48 4.88
C GLN A 39 0.92 -3.79 4.35
N SER A 40 1.72 -3.20 5.24
CA SER A 40 3.04 -2.70 4.85
C SER A 40 4.08 -3.83 4.84
N TRP A 41 5.04 -3.74 3.95
CA TRP A 41 6.29 -4.49 4.06
C TRP A 41 7.47 -3.55 3.88
N THR A 42 8.53 -3.89 4.59
CA THR A 42 9.83 -3.28 4.41
C THR A 42 10.63 -4.12 3.40
N THR A 43 11.84 -3.68 3.04
CA THR A 43 12.80 -4.49 2.27
C THR A 43 13.19 -5.79 2.98
N ASP A 44 12.95 -5.88 4.29
CA ASP A 44 13.05 -7.11 5.07
C ASP A 44 11.70 -7.84 5.07
N ALA A 45 11.63 -8.94 4.31
CA ALA A 45 10.45 -9.80 4.21
C ALA A 45 10.09 -10.49 5.54
N SER A 46 11.02 -10.54 6.50
CA SER A 46 10.82 -11.08 7.84
C SER A 46 10.15 -10.08 8.78
N ARG A 47 10.17 -8.79 8.42
CA ARG A 47 9.48 -7.70 9.12
C ARG A 47 8.15 -7.37 8.46
N LEU A 48 7.34 -8.41 8.22
CA LEU A 48 5.95 -8.27 7.79
C LEU A 48 5.23 -7.39 8.81
N SER A 49 4.92 -6.17 8.37
CA SER A 49 4.35 -5.16 9.23
C SER A 49 2.85 -5.38 9.32
N LEU A 50 2.30 -4.95 10.45
CA LEU A 50 0.92 -5.18 10.86
C LEU A 50 -0.10 -4.79 9.79
N ARG A 51 -1.26 -5.47 9.79
CA ARG A 51 -2.41 -5.03 8.99
C ARG A 51 -2.98 -3.76 9.60
N THR A 52 -3.16 -2.74 8.77
CA THR A 52 -3.68 -1.43 9.18
C THR A 52 -4.95 -1.10 8.41
N ASN A 53 -5.93 -0.55 9.12
CA ASN A 53 -7.17 -0.02 8.55
C ASN A 53 -7.10 1.50 8.52
N VAL A 54 -7.35 2.10 7.36
CA VAL A 54 -7.32 3.57 7.19
C VAL A 54 -8.38 4.01 6.20
N GLY A 55 -8.82 5.27 6.25
CA GLY A 55 -9.68 5.82 5.20
C GLY A 55 -8.94 5.92 3.86
N ALA A 56 -9.62 5.62 2.75
CA ALA A 56 -9.07 5.67 1.40
C ALA A 56 -8.50 7.05 1.04
N LYS A 57 -9.12 8.12 1.53
CA LYS A 57 -8.64 9.50 1.36
C LYS A 57 -7.28 9.72 2.05
N ALA A 58 -7.17 9.32 3.31
CA ALA A 58 -5.92 9.45 4.05
C ALA A 58 -4.80 8.58 3.44
N LEU A 59 -5.13 7.38 2.95
CA LEU A 59 -4.16 6.54 2.26
C LEU A 59 -3.68 7.17 0.95
N ALA A 60 -4.60 7.73 0.15
CA ALA A 60 -4.32 8.41 -1.10
C ALA A 60 -3.35 9.60 -0.96
N GLU A 61 -3.34 10.26 0.19
CA GLU A 61 -2.40 11.37 0.49
C GLU A 61 -0.96 10.87 0.71
N VAL A 62 -0.80 9.64 1.19
CA VAL A 62 0.50 9.05 1.54
C VAL A 62 1.11 8.28 0.36
N ILE A 63 0.29 7.53 -0.37
CA ILE A 63 0.75 6.71 -1.50
C ILE A 63 1.04 7.58 -2.73
N TYR A 64 2.11 7.22 -3.43
CA TYR A 64 2.62 8.00 -4.55
C TYR A 64 2.41 7.33 -5.90
N LYS A 65 2.70 6.03 -5.99
CA LYS A 65 2.56 5.28 -7.24
C LYS A 65 2.23 3.82 -6.97
N GLU A 66 1.50 3.21 -7.90
CA GLU A 66 1.36 1.77 -7.99
C GLU A 66 2.73 1.13 -8.29
N ILE A 67 2.99 -0.02 -7.69
CA ILE A 67 4.18 -0.85 -7.90
C ILE A 67 3.74 -2.31 -8.07
N PRO A 68 4.55 -3.15 -8.72
CA PRO A 68 4.33 -4.59 -8.69
C PRO A 68 4.31 -5.09 -7.25
N CYS A 69 3.35 -5.96 -6.96
CA CYS A 69 3.32 -6.67 -5.69
C CYS A 69 4.51 -7.62 -5.59
N PRO A 70 5.06 -7.85 -4.37
CA PRO A 70 6.10 -8.84 -4.19
C PRO A 70 5.62 -10.18 -4.73
N SER A 71 6.47 -10.85 -5.50
CA SER A 71 6.18 -12.19 -5.98
C SER A 71 5.87 -13.06 -4.76
N ARG A 72 4.64 -13.60 -4.70
CA ARG A 72 4.31 -14.70 -3.80
C ARG A 72 4.95 -15.96 -4.37
N GLU A 73 6.28 -16.01 -4.45
CA GLU A 73 6.95 -17.29 -4.66
C GLU A 73 6.70 -18.09 -3.38
N SER A 74 5.78 -19.04 -3.51
CA SER A 74 5.45 -20.06 -2.52
C SER A 74 6.46 -21.19 -2.60
#